data_AF-A0A940S2H3-F1
#
_entry.id   AF-A0A940S2H3-F1
#
_cell.length_a   1.000
_cell.length_b   1.000
_cell.length_c   1.000
_cell.angle_alpha   90.00
_cell.angle_beta   90.00
_cell.angle_gamma   90.00
#
_symmetry.space_group_name_H-M   'P 1'
#
loop_
_entity.id
_entity.type
_entity.pdbx_description
1 polymer ?
#
loop_
_entity_poly.entity_id
_entity_poly.type
_entity_poly.pdbx_seq_one_letter_code
_entity_poly.pdbx_strand_id
1 'polypeptide(L)'
;GQYNTTSIPTFIQHAAVAALEQGDAFIRTMVGRCVESRAILVEGLSRIRGVTVVPPEGAFYLMVRVDTGETSLDLAFRLLREAKVGVA
;
A
#
# COMPACT_ATOMS: atom_id res chain seq x y z
N GLY A 1 -25.89 -13.80 26.41
CA GLY A 1 -26.71 -13.51 25.22
C GLY A 1 -25.84 -12.80 24.22
N GLN A 2 -25.89 -13.22 22.96
CA GLN A 2 -25.06 -12.74 21.87
C GLN A 2 -25.20 -11.21 21.70
N TYR A 3 -24.07 -10.49 21.57
CA TYR A 3 -24.06 -9.13 21.03
C TYR A 3 -24.10 -9.24 19.51
N ASN A 4 -25.30 -9.10 18.94
CA ASN A 4 -25.52 -9.06 17.51
C ASN A 4 -25.07 -7.69 16.97
N THR A 5 -24.08 -7.64 16.08
CA THR A 5 -23.67 -6.43 15.35
C THR A 5 -24.79 -5.99 14.39
N THR A 6 -25.87 -5.42 14.94
CA THR A 6 -27.14 -5.30 14.20
C THR A 6 -27.24 -4.01 13.36
N SER A 7 -26.27 -3.08 13.44
CA SER A 7 -26.22 -1.95 12.51
C SER A 7 -24.83 -1.32 12.38
N ILE A 8 -24.52 -0.84 11.18
CA ILE A 8 -23.37 0.03 10.92
C ILE A 8 -23.66 1.39 11.59
N PRO A 9 -22.71 1.99 12.33
CA PRO A 9 -22.89 3.31 12.92
C PRO A 9 -23.39 4.35 11.92
N THR A 10 -24.39 5.15 12.31
CA THR A 10 -25.08 6.09 11.42
C THR A 10 -24.12 7.05 10.70
N PHE A 11 -23.05 7.49 11.34
CA PHE A 11 -22.06 8.36 10.71
C PHE A 11 -21.29 7.68 9.57
N ILE A 12 -21.05 6.36 9.65
CA ILE A 12 -20.42 5.59 8.57
C ILE A 12 -21.38 5.46 7.38
N GLN A 13 -22.67 5.29 7.64
CA GLN A 13 -23.68 5.24 6.57
C GLN A 13 -23.73 6.57 5.79
N HIS A 14 -23.73 7.71 6.49
CA HIS A 14 -23.65 9.03 5.85
C HIS A 14 -22.33 9.23 5.09
N ALA A 15 -21.20 8.78 5.66
CA ALA A 15 -19.91 8.82 4.98
C ALA A 15 -19.90 7.98 3.70
N ALA A 16 -20.56 6.81 3.70
CA ALA A 16 -20.67 5.96 2.52
C ALA A 16 -21.51 6.62 1.41
N VAL A 17 -22.63 7.26 1.77
CA VAL A 17 -23.43 8.04 0.80
C VAL A 17 -22.60 9.17 0.20
N ALA A 18 -21.92 9.96 1.02
CA ALA A 18 -21.05 11.04 0.54
C ALA A 18 -19.92 10.51 -0.35
N ALA A 19 -19.31 9.38 0.00
CA ALA A 19 -18.26 8.74 -0.80
C ALA A 19 -18.78 8.28 -2.17
N LEU A 20 -20.00 7.75 -2.25
CA LEU A 20 -20.62 7.33 -3.52
C LEU A 20 -21.03 8.52 -4.38
N GLU A 21 -21.57 9.59 -3.79
CA GLU A 21 -22.07 10.75 -4.54
C GLU A 21 -20.96 11.72 -4.96
N GLN A 22 -19.87 11.81 -4.18
CA GLN A 22 -18.87 12.89 -4.31
C GLN A 22 -17.43 12.38 -4.39
N GLY A 23 -17.20 11.07 -4.28
CA GLY A 23 -15.87 10.47 -4.14
C GLY A 23 -15.02 10.44 -5.41
N ASP A 24 -15.61 10.58 -6.58
CA ASP A 24 -14.91 10.38 -7.87
C ASP A 24 -13.66 11.26 -8.04
N ALA A 25 -13.73 12.54 -7.62
CA ALA A 25 -12.59 13.45 -7.71
C ALA A 25 -11.45 13.03 -6.77
N PHE A 26 -11.80 12.56 -5.56
CA PHE A 26 -10.85 12.01 -4.61
C PHE A 26 -10.20 10.73 -5.13
N ILE A 27 -11.00 9.80 -5.69
CA ILE A 27 -10.52 8.55 -6.28
C ILE A 27 -9.53 8.84 -7.41
N ARG A 28 -9.87 9.73 -8.35
CA ARG A 28 -8.95 10.12 -9.44
C ARG A 28 -7.62 10.67 -8.91
N THR A 29 -7.67 11.48 -7.86
CA THR A 29 -6.47 12.03 -7.22
C THR A 29 -5.61 10.92 -6.60
N MET A 30 -6.24 9.98 -5.88
CA MET A 30 -5.55 8.87 -5.24
C MET A 30 -4.93 7.93 -6.28
N VAL A 31 -5.67 7.60 -7.35
CA VAL A 31 -5.17 6.80 -8.47
C VAL A 31 -3.96 7.47 -9.11
N GLY A 32 -4.03 8.78 -9.37
CA GLY A 32 -2.89 9.54 -9.90
C GLY A 32 -1.64 9.44 -9.01
N ARG A 33 -1.81 9.62 -7.69
CA ARG A 33 -0.70 9.46 -6.72
C ARG A 33 -0.13 8.05 -6.70
N CYS A 34 -0.97 7.02 -6.80
CA CYS A 34 -0.52 5.62 -6.86
C CYS A 34 0.27 5.37 -8.14
N VAL A 35 -0.17 5.90 -9.29
CA VAL A 35 0.56 5.79 -10.56
C VAL A 35 1.94 6.43 -10.47
N GLU A 36 2.02 7.66 -9.94
CA GLU A 36 3.29 8.38 -9.77
C GLU A 36 4.23 7.65 -8.80
N SER A 37 3.72 7.29 -7.63
CA SER A 37 4.49 6.55 -6.61
C SER A 37 5.01 5.22 -7.15
N ARG A 38 4.17 4.50 -7.90
CA ARG A 38 4.57 3.24 -8.56
C ARG A 38 5.69 3.46 -9.55
N ALA A 39 5.62 4.50 -10.38
CA ALA A 39 6.67 4.80 -11.36
C ALA A 39 8.02 5.04 -10.65
N ILE A 40 8.02 5.88 -9.61
CA ILE A 40 9.22 6.22 -8.83
C ILE A 40 9.81 4.96 -8.17
N LEU A 41 8.98 4.16 -7.50
CA LEU A 41 9.43 2.97 -6.78
C LEU A 41 9.96 1.89 -7.74
N VAL A 42 9.25 1.62 -8.84
CA VAL A 42 9.69 0.62 -9.83
C VAL A 42 11.01 1.05 -10.46
N GLU A 43 11.14 2.32 -10.87
CA GLU A 43 12.38 2.83 -11.45
C GLU A 43 13.54 2.78 -10.45
N GLY A 44 13.33 3.28 -9.24
CA GLY A 44 14.36 3.36 -8.21
C GLY A 44 14.85 1.99 -7.76
N LEU A 45 13.93 1.07 -7.47
CA LEU A 45 14.26 -0.27 -6.97
C LEU A 45 14.86 -1.16 -8.05
N SER A 46 14.45 -1.02 -9.32
CA SER A 46 15.02 -1.78 -10.44
C SER A 46 16.49 -1.45 -10.71
N ARG A 47 17.00 -0.32 -10.19
CA ARG A 47 18.43 0.05 -10.28
C ARG A 47 19.30 -0.62 -9.22
N ILE A 48 18.69 -1.22 -8.19
CA ILE A 48 19.43 -1.83 -7.08
C ILE A 48 19.81 -3.26 -7.46
N ARG A 49 21.12 -3.56 -7.46
CA ARG A 49 21.61 -4.92 -7.72
C ARG A 49 21.05 -5.89 -6.66
N GLY A 50 20.53 -7.03 -7.12
CA GLY A 50 19.92 -8.04 -6.24
C GLY A 50 18.45 -7.77 -5.90
N VAL A 51 17.86 -6.66 -6.37
CA VAL A 51 16.43 -6.39 -6.24
C VAL A 51 15.72 -6.72 -7.55
N THR A 52 14.62 -7.48 -7.47
CA THR A 52 13.70 -7.71 -8.57
C THR A 52 12.34 -7.15 -8.22
N VAL A 53 11.82 -6.30 -9.10
CA VAL A 53 10.50 -5.71 -8.98
C VAL A 53 9.60 -6.26 -10.07
N VAL A 54 8.42 -6.74 -9.72
CA VAL A 54 7.37 -7.08 -10.68
C VAL A 54 6.38 -5.90 -10.70
N PRO A 55 6.30 -5.12 -11.80
CA PRO A 55 5.40 -3.98 -11.85
C PRO A 55 3.93 -4.45 -11.79
N PRO A 56 3.14 -4.03 -10.78
CA PRO A 56 1.75 -4.46 -10.67
C PRO A 56 0.88 -3.72 -11.69
N GLU A 57 -0.19 -4.32 -12.22
CA GLU A 57 -1.14 -3.62 -13.10
C GLU A 57 -2.00 -2.60 -12.35
N GLY A 58 -2.17 -2.81 -11.04
CA GLY A 58 -2.79 -1.88 -10.10
C GLY A 58 -2.57 -2.36 -8.67
N ALA A 59 -2.28 -1.44 -7.76
CA ALA A 59 -2.26 -1.58 -6.30
C ALA A 59 -1.56 -0.36 -5.71
N PHE A 60 -1.72 -0.16 -4.41
CA PHE A 60 -0.90 0.77 -3.63
C PHE A 60 0.28 0.08 -2.93
N TYR A 61 0.53 -1.19 -3.26
CA TYR A 61 1.62 -2.01 -2.75
C TYR A 61 2.51 -2.51 -3.87
N LEU A 62 3.78 -2.79 -3.53
CA LEU A 62 4.76 -3.38 -4.42
C LEU A 62 5.40 -4.58 -3.72
N MET A 63 5.33 -5.75 -4.35
CA MET A 63 6.05 -6.92 -3.87
C MET A 63 7.42 -6.97 -4.54
N VAL A 64 8.47 -7.04 -3.74
CA VAL A 64 9.85 -7.05 -4.21
C VAL A 64 10.58 -8.28 -3.72
N ARG A 65 11.42 -8.85 -4.59
CA ARG A 65 12.36 -9.90 -4.20
C ARG A 65 13.72 -9.26 -4.02
N VAL A 66 14.35 -9.52 -2.89
CA VAL A 66 15.69 -9.02 -2.57
C VAL A 66 16.60 -10.21 -2.27
N ASP A 67 17.70 -10.32 -2.99
CA ASP A 67 18.67 -11.40 -2.85
C ASP A 67 19.72 -11.02 -1.79
N THR A 68 19.35 -11.13 -0.51
CA THR A 68 20.27 -10.90 0.62
C THR A 68 20.61 -12.18 1.38
N GLY A 69 19.91 -13.29 1.11
CA GLY A 69 20.00 -14.53 1.90
C GLY A 69 19.31 -14.45 3.27
N GLU A 70 18.68 -13.32 3.61
CA GLU A 70 17.92 -13.14 4.86
C GLU A 70 16.47 -13.61 4.70
N THR A 71 15.80 -13.88 5.82
CA THR A 71 14.33 -13.98 5.81
C THR A 71 13.71 -12.60 5.56
N SER A 72 12.47 -12.56 5.06
CA SER A 72 11.76 -11.29 4.86
C SER A 72 11.60 -10.49 6.15
N LEU A 73 11.41 -11.17 7.29
CA LEU A 73 11.27 -10.54 8.60
C LEU A 73 12.59 -9.90 9.07
N ASP A 74 13.71 -10.60 8.91
CA ASP A 74 15.02 -10.08 9.27
C ASP A 74 15.38 -8.86 8.42
N LEU A 75 15.12 -8.93 7.11
CA LEU A 75 15.28 -7.80 6.20
C LEU A 75 14.40 -6.61 6.61
N ALA A 76 13.14 -6.84 6.97
CA ALA A 76 12.22 -5.79 7.42
C ALA A 76 12.73 -5.08 8.69
N PHE A 77 13.23 -5.84 9.68
CA PHE A 77 13.83 -5.25 10.87
C PHE A 77 15.12 -4.49 10.57
N ARG A 78 15.94 -4.97 9.64
CA ARG A 78 17.17 -4.29 9.22
C ARG A 78 16.86 -2.94 8.56
N LEU A 79 15.93 -2.93 7.61
CA LEU A 79 15.44 -1.70 6.97
C LEU A 79 14.86 -0.71 7.98
N LEU A 80 14.09 -1.20 8.97
CA LEU A 80 13.54 -0.35 10.02
C LEU A 80 14.64 0.26 10.89
N ARG A 81 15.64 -0.52 11.30
CA ARG A 81 16.70 -0.05 12.20
C ARG A 81 17.69 0.89 11.51
N GLU A 82 18.15 0.52 10.32
CA GLU A 82 19.23 1.18 9.60
C GLU A 82 18.71 2.31 8.70
N ALA A 83 17.64 2.06 7.95
CA ALA A 83 17.10 3.01 6.97
C ALA A 83 15.88 3.80 7.48
N LYS A 84 15.35 3.45 8.66
CA LYS A 84 14.11 4.03 9.23
C LYS A 84 12.88 3.84 8.32
N VAL A 85 12.86 2.74 7.56
CA VAL A 85 11.76 2.39 6.66
C VAL A 85 11.06 1.13 7.15
N GLY A 86 9.76 1.24 7.42
CA GLY A 86 8.90 0.09 7.72
C GLY A 86 8.37 -0.55 6.44
N VAL A 87 8.47 -1.87 6.34
CA VAL A 87 7.90 -2.68 5.26
C VAL A 87 7.14 -3.86 5.87
N ALA A 88 6.16 -4.38 5.12
CA ALA A 88 5.26 -5.46 5.55
C ALA A 88 5.31 -6.63 4.58
#